data_AF-A0AAW8NVF7-F1
#
_entry.id   AF-A0AAW8NVF7-F1
#
_cell.length_a   1.000
_cell.length_b   1.000
_cell.length_c   1.000
_cell.angle_alpha   90.00
_cell.angle_beta   90.00
_cell.angle_gamma   90.00
#
_symmetry.space_group_name_H-M   'P 1'
#
loop_
_entity.id
_entity.type
_entity.pdbx_description
1 polymer ?
#
loop_
_entity_poly.entity_id
_entity_poly.type
_entity_poly.pdbx_seq_one_letter_code
_entity_poly.pdbx_strand_id
1 'polypeptide(L)' 'MSKKPNLTRNANIGRLTQARAEKISAVEGLILSPRMRKVLAETVDQPTEARREAIRAQFVRKSA' A
#
# COMPACT_ATOMS: atom_id res chain seq x y z
N MET A 1 -30.19 -2.86 10.70
CA MET A 1 -29.11 -3.02 11.70
C MET A 1 -27.79 -3.25 10.98
N SER A 2 -26.92 -2.23 10.89
CA SER A 2 -25.61 -2.36 10.25
C SER A 2 -24.66 -3.09 11.20
N LYS A 3 -24.45 -4.40 10.99
CA LYS A 3 -23.39 -5.16 11.66
C LYS A 3 -22.05 -4.69 11.09
N LYS A 4 -21.48 -3.62 11.65
CA LYS A 4 -20.07 -3.31 11.41
C LYS A 4 -19.25 -4.46 11.98
N PRO A 5 -18.45 -5.19 11.18
CA PRO A 5 -17.61 -6.24 11.73
C PRO A 5 -16.63 -5.60 12.71
N ASN A 6 -16.68 -6.07 13.96
CA ASN A 6 -15.76 -5.63 15.00
C ASN A 6 -14.39 -6.24 14.67
N LEU A 7 -13.51 -5.44 14.05
CA LEU A 7 -12.15 -5.84 13.68
C LEU A 7 -11.27 -5.87 14.95
N THR A 8 -11.56 -6.77 15.88
CA THR A 8 -10.77 -7.01 17.10
C THR A 8 -9.56 -7.91 16.84
N ARG A 9 -9.39 -8.41 15.62
CA ARG A 9 -8.14 -9.05 15.23
C ARG A 9 -7.11 -7.94 15.09
N ASN A 10 -6.14 -7.92 16.00
CA ASN A 10 -4.78 -7.51 15.68
C ASN A 10 -4.31 -8.41 14.52
N ALA A 11 -4.82 -8.15 13.32
CA ALA A 11 -4.24 -8.71 12.13
C ALA A 11 -2.81 -8.19 12.20
N ASN A 12 -1.86 -9.11 12.29
CA ASN A 12 -0.55 -8.85 11.72
C ASN A 12 -0.85 -8.50 10.26
N ILE A 13 -1.17 -7.23 9.98
CA ILE A 13 -1.37 -6.70 8.65
C ILE A 13 0.02 -6.80 8.08
N GLY A 14 0.33 -7.97 7.52
CA GLY A 14 1.66 -8.30 7.03
C GLY A 14 2.15 -7.13 6.20
N ARG A 15 3.37 -6.66 6.49
CA ARG A 15 3.96 -5.48 5.89
C ARG A 15 3.70 -5.49 4.38
N LEU A 16 3.16 -4.40 3.83
CA LEU A 16 2.87 -4.31 2.40
C LEU A 16 4.20 -4.26 1.63
N THR A 17 4.68 -5.42 1.18
CA THR A 17 5.85 -5.55 0.32
C THR A 17 5.44 -5.41 -1.14
N GLN A 18 6.40 -5.12 -2.02
CA GLN A 18 6.17 -5.10 -3.46
C GLN A 18 5.52 -6.39 -3.96
N ALA A 19 6.07 -7.56 -3.60
CA ALA A 19 5.52 -8.86 -4.00
C ALA A 19 4.07 -9.06 -3.53
N ARG A 20 3.74 -8.60 -2.32
CA ARG A 20 2.36 -8.69 -1.80
C ARG A 20 1.43 -7.74 -2.53
N ALA A 21 1.88 -6.53 -2.83
CA ALA A 21 1.10 -5.54 -3.58
C ALA A 21 0.83 -6.03 -5.02
N GLU A 22 1.81 -6.61 -5.70
CA GLU A 22 1.62 -7.24 -7.02
C GLU A 22 0.56 -8.34 -6.96
N LYS A 23 0.65 -9.23 -5.96
CA LYS A 23 -0.32 -10.32 -5.79
C LYS A 23 -1.74 -9.80 -5.58
N ILE A 24 -1.91 -8.72 -4.82
CA ILE A 24 -3.22 -8.10 -4.59
C ILE A 24 -3.74 -7.47 -5.89
N SER A 25 -2.91 -6.69 -6.59
CA SER A 25 -3.32 -6.05 -7.85
C SER A 25 -3.69 -7.08 -8.91
N ALA A 26 -2.96 -8.19 -9.00
CA ALA A 26 -3.22 -9.25 -9.97
C ALA A 26 -4.58 -9.94 -9.77
N VAL A 27 -5.13 -9.98 -8.55
CA VAL A 27 -6.49 -10.50 -8.29
C VAL A 27 -7.55 -9.71 -9.07
N GLU A 28 -7.29 -8.42 -9.30
CA GLU A 28 -8.18 -7.52 -10.06
C GLU A 28 -7.69 -7.32 -11.51
N GLY A 29 -6.71 -8.10 -11.98
CA GLY A 29 -6.11 -7.94 -13.31
C GLY A 29 -5.26 -6.67 -13.46
N LEU A 30 -4.89 -6.01 -12.35
CA LEU A 30 -4.07 -4.81 -12.33
C LEU A 30 -2.60 -5.16 -12.12
N ILE A 31 -1.73 -4.29 -12.62
CA ILE A 31 -0.26 -4.40 -12.45
C ILE A 31 0.24 -3.12 -11.80
N LEU A 32 1.20 -3.25 -10.86
CA LEU A 32 1.82 -2.08 -10.28
C LEU A 32 2.62 -1.30 -11.32
N SER A 33 2.46 0.02 -11.32
CA SER A 33 3.29 0.88 -12.15
C SER A 33 4.77 0.77 -11.73
N PRO A 34 5.72 0.98 -12.65
CA PRO A 34 7.15 0.98 -12.32
C PRO A 34 7.50 1.95 -11.19
N ARG A 35 6.81 3.10 -11.14
CA ARG A 35 6.96 4.11 -10.08
C ARG A 35 6.52 3.57 -8.72
N MET A 36 5.40 2.86 -8.65
CA MET A 36 4.92 2.26 -7.39
C MET A 36 5.84 1.13 -6.92
N ARG A 37 6.34 0.29 -7.84
CA ARG A 37 7.32 -0.75 -7.52
C ARG A 37 8.56 -0.16 -6.84
N LYS A 38 9.10 0.92 -7.41
CA LYS A 38 10.25 1.63 -6.87
C LYS A 38 9.98 2.15 -5.45
N VAL A 39 8.86 2.84 -5.23
CA VAL A 39 8.49 3.35 -3.89
C VAL A 39 8.37 2.22 -2.88
N LEU A 40 7.76 1.09 -3.24
CA LEU A 40 7.61 -0.04 -2.32
C LEU A 40 8.95 -0.74 -2.02
N ALA A 41 9.88 -0.76 -2.97
CA ALA A 41 11.23 -1.28 -2.75
C ALA A 41 12.05 -0.36 -1.84
N GLU A 42 12.04 0.96 -2.08
CA GLU A 42 12.80 1.95 -1.30
C GLU A 42 12.29 2.08 0.14
N THR A 43 10.98 1.94 0.32
CA THR A 43 10.34 2.06 1.64
C THR A 43 10.20 0.72 2.35
N VAL A 44 10.83 -0.35 1.83
CA VAL A 44 10.65 -1.71 2.35
C VAL A 44 10.99 -1.79 3.82
N ASP A 45 12.03 -1.09 4.28
CA ASP A 45 12.53 -1.09 5.66
C ASP A 45 12.00 0.05 6.54
N GLN A 46 11.25 0.98 5.95
CA GLN A 46 10.69 2.12 6.68
C GLN A 46 9.41 1.78 7.47
N PRO A 47 9.10 2.53 8.54
CA PRO A 47 7.82 2.43 9.23
C PRO A 47 6.63 2.63 8.29
N THR A 48 5.49 2.01 8.62
CA THR A 48 4.29 2.04 7.79
C THR A 48 3.82 3.45 7.45
N GLU A 49 3.89 4.39 8.41
CA GLU A 49 3.45 5.77 8.19
C GLU A 49 4.35 6.52 7.20
N ALA A 50 5.67 6.38 7.31
CA ALA A 50 6.61 6.97 6.35
C ALA A 50 6.39 6.43 4.92
N ARG A 51 6.10 5.13 4.79
CA ARG A 51 5.72 4.53 3.50
C ARG A 51 4.42 5.12 2.96
N ARG A 52 3.39 5.25 3.79
CA ARG A 52 2.10 5.84 3.38
C ARG A 52 2.27 7.28 2.92
N GLU A 53 3.12 8.04 3.58
CA GLU A 53 3.48 9.40 3.18
C GLU A 53 4.20 9.41 1.83
N ALA A 54 5.21 8.56 1.62
CA ALA A 54 5.93 8.45 0.35
C ALA A 54 5.02 8.06 -0.81
N ILE A 55 4.03 7.18 -0.57
CA ILE A 55 3.00 6.82 -1.55
C ILE A 55 2.11 8.03 -1.84
N ARG A 56 1.57 8.70 -0.81
CA ARG A 56 0.72 9.90 -0.97
C ARG A 56 1.42 10.99 -1.77
N ALA A 57 2.70 11.23 -1.50
CA ALA A 57 3.52 12.20 -2.22
C ALA A 57 3.60 11.92 -3.74
N GLN A 58 3.42 10.68 -4.20
CA GLN A 58 3.37 10.39 -5.64
C GLN A 58 2.12 10.96 -6.32
N PHE A 59 1.02 11.08 -5.58
CA PHE A 59 -0.29 11.49 -6.08
C PHE A 59 -0.61 12.96 -5.79
N VAL A 60 0.17 13.63 -4.95
CA VAL A 60 0.09 15.08 -4.79
C VAL A 60 0.49 15.71 -6.14
N ARG A 61 -0.51 16.12 -6.93
CA ARG A 61 -0.30 16.98 -8.08
C ARG A 61 0.37 18.26 -7.57
N LYS A 62 1.56 18.60 -8.08
CA LYS A 62 1.97 20.01 -8.07
C LYS A 62 0.90 20.75 -8.86
N SER A 63 0.15 21.64 -8.20
CA SER A 63 -0.65 22.64 -8.92
C SER A 63 0.31 23.36 -9.86
N ALA A 64 0.06 23.23 -11.16
CA ALA A 64 0.74 24.00 -12.19
C ALA A 64 0.36 25.48 -12.06
#